data_AF-A0A7X8QEN0-F1
#
_entry.id   AF-A0A7X8QEN0-F1
#
_cell.length_a   1.000
_cell.length_b   1.000
_cell.length_c   1.000
_cell.angle_alpha   90.00
_cell.angle_beta   90.00
_cell.angle_gamma   90.00
#
_symmetry.space_group_name_H-M   'P 1'
#
loop_
_entity.id
_entity.type
_entity.pdbx_description
1 polymer ?
#
loop_
_entity_poly.entity_id
_entity_poly.type
_entity_poly.pdbx_seq_one_letter_code
_entity_poly.pdbx_strand_id
1 'polypeptide(L)' 'MDFQTEILARYKKMVREDRYYAEYFYDLLSEDGVDAGDGLSDTEFKRLIRKQYNKVKNVADEGFY' A
#
# COMPACT_ATOMS: atom_id res chain seq x y z
N MET A 1 2.96 -13.39 -11.77
CA MET A 1 3.60 -12.58 -10.70
C MET A 1 2.56 -12.49 -9.59
N ASP A 2 2.87 -12.90 -8.37
CA ASP A 2 1.92 -12.77 -7.26
C ASP A 2 1.80 -11.31 -6.79
N PHE A 3 0.74 -11.03 -6.02
CA PHE A 3 0.42 -9.70 -5.51
C PHE A 3 1.54 -9.10 -4.66
N GLN A 4 2.20 -9.94 -3.83
CA GLN A 4 3.34 -9.53 -3.00
C GLN A 4 4.50 -9.01 -3.85
N THR A 5 4.83 -9.72 -4.93
CA THR A 5 5.92 -9.37 -5.83
C THR A 5 5.67 -8.02 -6.51
N GLU A 6 4.42 -7.73 -6.91
CA GLU A 6 4.07 -6.44 -7.53
C GLU A 6 4.14 -5.27 -6.54
N ILE A 7 3.66 -5.47 -5.30
CA ILE A 7 3.76 -4.49 -4.21
C ILE A 7 5.23 -4.16 -3.93
N LEU A 8 6.08 -5.17 -3.79
CA LEU A 8 7.52 -5.01 -3.56
C LEU A 8 8.23 -4.25 -4.68
N ALA A 9 7.83 -4.50 -5.94
CA ALA A 9 8.38 -3.78 -7.08
C ALA A 9 8.01 -2.30 -7.07
N ARG A 10 6.75 -1.97 -6.74
CA ARG A 10 6.26 -0.58 -6.63
C ARG A 10 6.91 0.14 -5.45
N TYR A 11 7.02 -0.52 -4.29
CA TYR A 11 7.72 0.02 -3.12
C TYR A 11 9.17 0.37 -3.44
N LYS A 12 9.94 -0.53 -4.06
CA LYS A 12 11.33 -0.26 -4.45
C LYS A 12 11.48 0.94 -5.39
N LYS A 13 10.47 1.19 -6.24
CA LYS A 13 10.45 2.38 -7.09
C LYS A 13 10.19 3.65 -6.26
N MET A 14 9.20 3.62 -5.36
CA MET A 14 8.86 4.73 -4.47
C MET A 14 10.02 5.14 -3.57
N VAL A 15 10.76 4.19 -2.98
CA VAL A 15 11.93 4.46 -2.12
C VAL A 15 13.00 5.30 -2.83
N ARG A 16 13.14 5.16 -4.15
CA ARG A 16 14.13 5.92 -4.95
C ARG A 16 13.71 7.37 -5.19
N GLU A 17 12.41 7.64 -5.14
CA GLU A 17 11.84 8.96 -5.43
C GLU A 17 11.57 9.72 -4.11
N ASP A 18 11.01 9.06 -3.11
CA ASP A 18 10.78 9.58 -1.75
C ASP A 18 10.70 8.43 -0.73
N ARG A 19 11.70 8.39 0.15
CA ARG A 19 11.84 7.32 1.16
C ARG A 19 10.77 7.39 2.24
N TYR A 20 10.38 8.58 2.68
CA TYR A 20 9.36 8.73 3.73
C TYR A 20 7.97 8.34 3.20
N TYR A 21 7.66 8.72 1.95
CA TYR A 21 6.43 8.28 1.29
C TYR A 21 6.39 6.76 1.08
N ALA A 22 7.52 6.16 0.75
CA ALA A 22 7.61 4.72 0.57
C ALA A 22 7.41 3.95 1.89
N GLU A 23 8.08 4.36 2.97
CA GLU A 23 7.92 3.74 4.30
C GLU A 23 6.46 3.86 4.79
N TYR A 24 5.80 5.02 4.62
CA TYR A 24 4.37 5.18 4.94
C TYR A 24 3.44 4.28 4.10
N PHE A 25 3.73 4.11 2.79
CA PHE A 25 2.99 3.19 1.93
C PHE A 25 3.18 1.72 2.36
N TYR A 26 4.37 1.37 2.83
CA TYR A 26 4.69 0.02 3.29
C TYR A 26 4.01 -0.29 4.63
N ASP A 27 4.03 0.63 5.58
CA ASP A 27 3.36 0.46 6.89
C ASP A 27 1.84 0.30 6.71
N LEU A 28 1.21 1.08 5.82
CA LEU A 28 -0.22 0.95 5.51
C LEU A 28 -0.61 -0.36 4.82
N LEU A 29 0.31 -0.99 4.09
CA LEU A 29 0.07 -2.29 3.47
C LEU A 29 0.40 -3.45 4.42
N SER A 30 1.39 -3.26 5.29
CA SER A 30 1.89 -4.24 6.25
C SER A 30 0.96 -4.37 7.47
N GLU A 31 0.64 -3.26 8.14
CA GLU A 31 -0.20 -3.28 9.35
C GLU A 31 -1.69 -3.40 9.03
N ASP A 32 -2.18 -2.74 7.97
CA ASP A 32 -3.61 -2.68 7.64
C ASP A 32 -4.03 -3.64 6.50
N GLY A 33 -3.10 -4.22 5.73
CA GLY A 33 -3.41 -4.92 4.47
C GLY A 33 -3.26 -6.44 4.48
N VAL A 34 -2.21 -6.96 5.12
CA VAL A 34 -1.92 -8.41 5.11
C VAL A 34 -2.66 -9.12 6.25
N ASP A 35 -2.63 -8.58 7.47
CA ASP A 35 -3.34 -9.19 8.62
C ASP A 35 -4.87 -8.96 8.58
N ALA A 36 -5.34 -7.85 8.01
CA ALA A 36 -6.78 -7.58 7.86
C ALA A 36 -7.42 -8.28 6.65
N GLY A 37 -6.61 -8.90 5.79
CA GLY A 37 -7.05 -9.61 4.60
C GLY A 37 -7.48 -11.06 4.87
N ASP A 38 -7.15 -11.62 6.02
CA ASP A 38 -7.42 -13.01 6.33
C ASP A 38 -8.93 -13.27 6.46
N GLY A 39 -9.41 -14.33 5.81
CA GLY A 39 -10.83 -14.66 5.73
C GLY A 39 -11.68 -13.77 4.78
N LEU A 40 -11.09 -12.78 4.11
CA LEU A 40 -11.80 -12.00 3.10
C LEU A 40 -11.96 -12.77 1.78
N SER A 41 -13.10 -12.58 1.13
CA SER A 41 -13.24 -12.98 -0.27
C SER A 41 -12.32 -12.14 -1.17
N ASP A 42 -12.04 -12.68 -2.35
CA ASP A 42 -11.23 -12.03 -3.39
C ASP A 42 -11.70 -10.60 -3.73
N THR A 43 -13.02 -10.36 -3.65
CA THR A 43 -13.62 -9.04 -3.90
C THR A 43 -13.40 -8.06 -2.75
N GLU A 44 -13.54 -8.54 -1.52
CA GLU A 44 -13.31 -7.74 -0.31
C GLU A 44 -11.84 -7.37 -0.17
N PHE A 45 -10.95 -8.32 -0.44
CA PHE A 45 -9.52 -8.08 -0.48
C PHE A 45 -9.16 -6.99 -1.51
N LYS A 46 -9.68 -7.08 -2.74
CA LYS A 46 -9.46 -6.04 -3.77
C LYS A 46 -9.99 -4.66 -3.35
N ARG A 47 -11.12 -4.59 -2.64
CA ARG A 47 -11.65 -3.35 -2.08
C ARG A 47 -10.76 -2.77 -0.98
N LEU A 48 -10.26 -3.61 -0.09
CA LEU A 48 -9.34 -3.23 0.99
C LEU A 48 -8.08 -2.58 0.41
N ILE A 49 -7.43 -3.26 -0.53
CA ILE A 49 -6.23 -2.75 -1.21
C ILE A 49 -6.49 -1.41 -1.91
N ARG A 50 -7.63 -1.27 -2.60
CA ARG A 50 -7.96 -0.01 -3.30
C ARG A 50 -8.20 1.16 -2.32
N LYS A 51 -8.79 0.89 -1.16
CA LYS A 51 -9.00 1.89 -0.11
C LYS A 51 -7.66 2.37 0.47
N GLN A 52 -6.75 1.44 0.77
CA GLN A 52 -5.40 1.75 1.26
C GLN A 52 -4.60 2.55 0.24
N TYR A 53 -4.63 2.13 -1.03
CA TYR A 53 -3.96 2.86 -2.11
C TYR A 53 -4.43 4.32 -2.22
N ASN A 54 -5.76 4.55 -2.18
CA ASN A 54 -6.31 5.90 -2.23
C ASN A 54 -5.95 6.74 -1.00
N LYS A 55 -5.90 6.12 0.19
CA LYS A 55 -5.46 6.80 1.42
C LYS A 55 -4.02 7.30 1.29
N VAL A 56 -3.11 6.44 0.80
CA VAL A 56 -1.71 6.86 0.61
C VAL A 56 -1.60 7.95 -0.47
N LYS A 57 -2.31 7.79 -1.59
CA LYS A 57 -2.32 8.81 -2.65
C LYS A 57 -2.77 10.18 -2.13
N ASN A 58 -3.85 10.24 -1.35
CA ASN A 58 -4.33 11.50 -0.79
C ASN A 58 -3.29 12.16 0.13
N VAL A 59 -2.59 11.38 0.96
CA VAL A 59 -1.50 11.91 1.80
C VAL A 59 -0.34 12.44 0.95
N ALA A 60 0.00 11.77 -0.16
CA ALA A 60 0.98 12.29 -1.12
C ALA A 60 0.57 13.64 -1.72
N ASP A 61 -0.69 13.74 -2.14
CA ASP A 61 -1.24 14.93 -2.77
C ASP A 61 -1.32 16.11 -1.78
N GLU A 62 -1.52 15.84 -0.49
CA GLU A 62 -1.52 16.83 0.61
C GLU A 62 -0.10 17.26 1.03
N GLY A 63 0.91 16.43 0.77
CA GLY A 63 2.29 16.64 1.16
C GLY A 63 2.61 16.20 2.60
N PHE A 64 3.90 16.00 2.88
CA PHE A 64 4.40 15.66 4.21
C PHE A 64 4.83 16.93 4.95
N TYR A 65 4.15 17.25 6.06
CA TYR A 65 4.52 18.34 6.96
C TYR A 65 5.45 17.86 8.08
#